data_AF-A0A9P6RQG3-F1
#
_entry.id   AF-A0A9P6RQG3-F1
#
_cell.length_a   1.000
_cell.length_b   1.000
_cell.length_c   1.000
_cell.angle_alpha   90.00
_cell.angle_beta   90.00
_cell.angle_gamma   90.00
#
_symmetry.space_group_name_H-M   'P 1'
#
loop_
_entity.id
_entity.type
_entity.pdbx_description
1 polymer ?
#
loop_
_entity_poly.entity_id
_entity_poly.type
_entity_poly.pdbx_seq_one_letter_code
_entity_poly.pdbx_strand_id
1 'polypeptide(L)'
;AKRFHTQFYLTVLPWSRESFSDSRVFADGKETTQLDWFTPEEALDAYRTSQIQTFLPPQFVSISHLLPIQKHEELVPYFQEREILTIMPEFQLESKDDDGIHLSGILPGDEEHSQNVIKGHRHRVHITRTKKGMNVRKYVQGSTEVKARL
;
A
#
# COMPACT_ATOMS: atom_id res chain seq x y z
N ALA A 1 16.14 9.47 12.31
CA ALA A 1 15.13 8.80 11.48
C ALA A 1 15.30 7.30 11.65
N LYS A 2 14.24 6.56 11.95
CA LYS A 2 14.30 5.09 12.02
C LYS A 2 14.13 4.54 10.59
N ARG A 3 14.95 3.55 10.21
CA ARG A 3 14.86 2.85 8.92
C ARG A 3 14.66 1.37 9.22
N PHE A 4 13.84 0.69 8.43
CA PHE A 4 13.55 -0.72 8.58
C PHE A 4 13.89 -1.44 7.28
N HIS A 5 14.50 -2.62 7.39
CA HIS A 5 14.69 -3.55 6.29
C HIS A 5 13.70 -4.69 6.47
N THR A 6 12.49 -4.50 5.93
CA THR A 6 11.35 -5.39 6.16
C THR A 6 11.20 -6.35 4.99
N GLN A 7 11.09 -7.64 5.30
CA GLN A 7 10.74 -8.68 4.33
C GLN A 7 9.23 -8.94 4.40
N PHE A 8 8.56 -8.99 3.26
CA PHE A 8 7.12 -9.22 3.16
C PHE A 8 6.87 -10.65 2.72
N TYR A 9 6.00 -11.34 3.46
CA TYR A 9 5.64 -12.73 3.21
C TYR A 9 4.14 -12.82 2.91
N LEU A 10 3.78 -13.77 2.06
CA LEU A 10 2.40 -14.07 1.71
C LEU A 10 2.13 -15.54 2.04
N THR A 11 0.95 -15.83 2.59
CA THR A 11 0.52 -17.19 2.91
C THR A 11 -0.98 -17.34 2.69
N VAL A 12 -1.42 -18.57 2.47
CA VAL A 12 -2.83 -18.93 2.36
C VAL A 12 -3.22 -19.63 3.65
N LEU A 13 -4.25 -19.11 4.33
CA LEU A 13 -4.80 -19.79 5.50
C LEU A 13 -5.64 -20.99 5.04
N PRO A 14 -5.52 -22.16 5.69
CA PRO A 14 -6.31 -23.33 5.36
C PRO A 14 -7.79 -23.01 5.52
N TRP A 15 -8.52 -23.02 4.41
CA TRP A 15 -9.95 -22.74 4.39
C TRP A 15 -10.74 -24.01 4.71
N SER A 16 -11.65 -23.92 5.67
CA SER A 16 -12.75 -24.86 5.78
C SER A 16 -14.05 -24.09 6.02
N ARG A 17 -15.16 -24.64 5.54
CA ARG A 17 -16.50 -24.06 5.69
C ARG A 17 -16.92 -23.92 7.16
N GLU A 18 -16.36 -24.75 8.04
CA GLU A 18 -16.53 -24.68 9.49
C GLU A 18 -15.60 -23.60 10.10
N SER A 19 -14.38 -23.48 9.57
CA SER A 19 -13.36 -22.53 10.03
C SER A 19 -13.72 -21.07 9.80
N PHE A 20 -14.56 -20.71 8.83
CA PHE A 20 -14.93 -19.30 8.63
C PHE A 20 -15.80 -18.74 9.78
N SER A 21 -16.60 -19.61 10.43
CA SER A 21 -17.32 -19.26 11.66
C SER A 21 -16.39 -19.08 12.87
N ASP A 22 -15.20 -19.68 12.81
CA ASP A 22 -14.13 -19.58 13.81
C ASP A 22 -12.94 -18.71 13.37
N SER A 23 -13.01 -18.06 12.19
CA SER A 23 -12.00 -17.10 11.69
C SER A 23 -12.13 -15.76 12.38
N ARG A 24 -12.42 -15.81 13.68
CA ARG A 24 -12.49 -14.66 14.56
C ARG A 24 -11.08 -14.14 14.70
N VAL A 25 -10.84 -13.05 14.00
CA VAL A 25 -9.65 -12.24 14.18
C VAL A 25 -9.81 -11.49 15.50
N PHE A 26 -8.85 -11.67 16.40
CA PHE A 26 -8.87 -11.03 17.71
C PHE A 26 -7.80 -9.94 17.73
N ALA A 27 -8.25 -8.70 17.86
CA ALA A 27 -7.39 -7.58 18.16
C ALA A 27 -7.01 -7.63 19.66
N ASP A 28 -5.77 -7.27 20.01
CA ASP A 28 -5.31 -7.28 21.40
C ASP A 28 -5.90 -6.12 22.24
N GLY A 29 -6.54 -5.15 21.58
CA GLY A 29 -7.16 -3.98 22.18
C GLY A 29 -6.16 -2.95 22.70
N LYS A 30 -4.86 -3.12 22.43
CA LYS A 30 -3.78 -2.25 22.89
C LYS A 30 -3.05 -1.61 21.72
N GLU A 31 -2.26 -2.40 20.99
CA GLU A 31 -1.55 -1.93 19.79
C GLU A 31 -2.38 -2.14 18.55
N THR A 32 -3.11 -3.26 18.49
CA THR A 32 -4.08 -3.57 17.43
C THR A 32 -5.47 -3.39 18.01
N THR A 33 -6.18 -2.37 17.54
CA THR A 33 -7.53 -2.04 18.02
C THR A 33 -8.64 -2.61 17.15
N GLN A 34 -8.33 -2.91 15.88
CA GLN A 34 -9.27 -3.45 14.91
C GLN A 34 -8.53 -4.40 13.97
N LEU A 35 -9.22 -5.48 13.58
CA LEU A 35 -8.73 -6.44 12.60
C LEU A 35 -9.93 -6.89 11.78
N ASP A 36 -9.79 -6.86 10.46
CA ASP A 36 -10.85 -7.21 9.52
C ASP A 36 -10.26 -7.95 8.32
N TRP A 37 -11.10 -8.73 7.66
CA TRP A 37 -10.78 -9.36 6.39
C TRP A 37 -11.28 -8.48 5.24
N PHE A 38 -10.40 -8.22 4.27
CA PHE A 38 -10.71 -7.48 3.06
C PHE A 38 -10.23 -8.26 1.85
N THR A 39 -10.96 -8.16 0.73
CA THR A 39 -10.35 -8.39 -0.57
C THR A 39 -9.33 -7.28 -0.88
N PRO A 40 -8.37 -7.51 -1.80
CA PRO A 40 -7.44 -6.44 -2.22
C PRO A 40 -8.16 -5.17 -2.70
N GLU A 41 -9.25 -5.32 -3.46
CA GLU A 41 -10.08 -4.20 -3.95
C GLU A 41 -10.74 -3.46 -2.80
N GLU A 42 -11.38 -4.17 -1.88
CA GLU A 42 -12.05 -3.57 -0.71
C GLU A 42 -11.06 -2.82 0.17
N ALA A 43 -9.85 -3.34 0.36
CA ALA A 43 -8.81 -2.67 1.15
C ALA A 43 -8.39 -1.34 0.49
N LEU A 44 -8.21 -1.32 -0.83
CA LEU A 44 -7.88 -0.10 -1.57
C LEU A 44 -9.04 0.90 -1.61
N ASP A 45 -10.28 0.43 -1.69
CA ASP A 45 -11.48 1.28 -1.63
C ASP A 45 -11.72 1.86 -0.24
N ALA A 46 -11.56 1.05 0.82
CA ALA A 46 -11.58 1.50 2.21
C ALA A 46 -10.50 2.56 2.45
N TYR A 47 -9.33 2.39 1.82
CA TYR A 47 -8.28 3.40 1.85
C TYR A 47 -8.66 4.68 1.11
N ARG A 48 -9.21 4.59 -0.10
CA ARG A 48 -9.68 5.74 -0.89
C ARG A 48 -10.77 6.55 -0.17
N THR A 49 -11.67 5.86 0.51
CA THR A 49 -12.78 6.45 1.26
C THR A 49 -12.39 6.89 2.68
N SER A 50 -11.11 6.80 3.04
CA SER A 50 -10.55 7.17 4.35
C SER A 50 -11.09 6.33 5.52
N GLN A 51 -11.66 5.15 5.26
CA GLN A 51 -11.96 4.14 6.29
C GLN A 51 -10.67 3.51 6.82
N ILE A 52 -9.70 3.25 5.93
CA ILE A 52 -8.30 3.01 6.31
C ILE A 52 -7.57 4.34 6.17
N GLN A 53 -7.08 4.88 7.29
CA GLN A 53 -6.48 6.22 7.30
C GLN A 53 -5.10 6.28 6.67
N THR A 54 -4.31 5.21 6.82
CA THR A 54 -2.92 5.18 6.38
C THR A 54 -2.55 3.78 5.90
N PHE A 55 -2.05 3.69 4.66
CA PHE A 55 -1.12 2.63 4.29
C PHE A 55 0.30 3.17 4.33
N LEU A 56 1.25 2.34 4.76
CA LEU A 56 2.65 2.57 4.45
C LEU A 56 2.92 2.14 3.01
N PRO A 57 3.93 2.73 2.33
CA PRO A 57 4.19 2.44 0.93
C PRO A 57 4.32 0.94 0.58
N PRO A 58 5.04 0.12 1.37
CA PRO A 58 5.10 -1.30 1.07
C PRO A 58 3.74 -2.01 1.15
N GLN A 59 2.89 -1.63 2.11
CA GLN A 59 1.56 -2.23 2.25
C GLN A 59 0.68 -1.93 1.03
N PHE A 60 0.68 -0.67 0.60
CA PHE A 60 -0.08 -0.24 -0.57
C PHE A 60 0.32 -1.00 -1.84
N VAL A 61 1.63 -1.07 -2.11
CA VAL A 61 2.17 -1.74 -3.30
C VAL A 61 1.92 -3.25 -3.23
N SER A 62 2.14 -3.89 -2.07
CA SER A 62 1.87 -5.31 -1.89
C SER A 62 0.41 -5.67 -2.16
N ILE A 63 -0.56 -4.88 -1.65
CA ILE A 63 -2.00 -5.12 -1.91
C ILE A 63 -2.33 -4.92 -3.39
N SER A 64 -1.77 -3.89 -4.02
CA SER A 64 -2.01 -3.60 -5.44
C SER A 64 -1.55 -4.73 -6.37
N HIS A 65 -0.48 -5.45 -6.01
CA HIS A 65 -0.02 -6.62 -6.77
C HIS A 65 -0.95 -7.84 -6.69
N LEU A 66 -1.89 -7.85 -5.74
CA LEU A 66 -2.87 -8.92 -5.60
C LEU A 66 -4.12 -8.70 -6.46
N LEU A 67 -4.36 -7.48 -6.97
CA LEU A 67 -5.54 -7.15 -7.79
C LEU A 67 -5.73 -8.04 -9.03
N PRO A 68 -4.67 -8.47 -9.74
CA PRO A 68 -4.86 -9.36 -10.90
C PRO A 68 -5.26 -10.79 -10.54
N ILE A 69 -5.22 -11.17 -9.26
CA ILE A 69 -5.34 -12.54 -8.79
C ILE A 69 -6.75 -12.77 -8.25
N GLN A 70 -7.53 -13.61 -8.93
CA GLN A 70 -8.92 -13.88 -8.53
C GLN A 70 -9.02 -15.05 -7.55
N LYS A 71 -8.05 -15.96 -7.59
CA LYS A 71 -8.06 -17.21 -6.83
C LYS A 71 -6.72 -17.43 -6.16
N HIS A 72 -6.73 -17.92 -4.92
CA HIS A 72 -5.50 -18.08 -4.14
C HIS A 72 -4.53 -19.11 -4.76
N GLU A 73 -5.05 -20.07 -5.53
CA GLU A 73 -4.29 -21.07 -6.28
C GLU A 73 -3.37 -20.44 -7.33
N GLU A 74 -3.68 -19.22 -7.79
CA GLU A 74 -2.91 -18.48 -8.79
C GLU A 74 -1.74 -17.69 -8.14
N LEU A 75 -1.72 -17.54 -6.80
CA LEU A 75 -0.71 -16.74 -6.10
C LEU A 75 0.71 -17.26 -6.34
N VAL A 76 0.92 -18.57 -6.20
CA VAL A 76 2.26 -19.16 -6.34
C VAL A 76 2.78 -19.02 -7.78
N PRO A 77 2.04 -19.43 -8.83
CA PRO A 77 2.45 -19.18 -10.21
C PRO A 77 2.71 -17.70 -10.50
N TYR A 78 1.84 -16.81 -10.01
CA TYR A 78 1.95 -15.38 -10.23
C TYR A 78 3.25 -14.78 -9.67
N PHE A 79 3.64 -15.17 -8.45
CA PHE A 79 4.85 -14.64 -7.81
C PHE A 79 6.14 -15.38 -8.19
N GLN A 80 6.07 -16.64 -8.63
CA GLN A 80 7.25 -17.40 -9.07
C GLN A 80 7.92 -16.83 -10.32
N GLU A 81 7.13 -16.25 -11.23
CA GLU A 81 7.63 -15.69 -12.49
C GLU A 81 8.16 -14.26 -12.37
N ARG A 82 8.08 -13.65 -11.17
CA ARG A 82 8.41 -12.24 -10.94
C ARG A 82 9.61 -12.10 -10.01
N GLU A 83 10.45 -11.11 -10.29
CA GLU A 83 11.52 -10.73 -9.37
C GLU A 83 10.93 -10.14 -8.07
N ILE A 84 11.64 -10.35 -6.96
CA ILE A 84 11.27 -9.77 -5.67
C ILE A 84 11.42 -8.25 -5.77
N LEU A 85 10.29 -7.55 -5.70
CA LEU A 85 10.26 -6.09 -5.80
C LEU A 85 10.71 -5.44 -4.50
N THR A 86 11.78 -4.65 -4.58
CA THR A 86 12.20 -3.79 -3.48
C THR A 86 11.33 -2.53 -3.48
N ILE A 87 10.46 -2.38 -2.48
CA ILE A 87 9.58 -1.22 -2.36
C ILE A 87 10.29 -0.13 -1.56
N MET A 88 10.99 0.77 -2.25
CA MET A 88 11.67 1.91 -1.66
C MET A 88 11.09 3.21 -2.24
N PRO A 89 10.39 4.04 -1.46
CA PRO A 89 9.95 5.35 -1.93
C PRO A 89 11.14 6.26 -2.26
N GLU A 90 11.04 6.97 -3.37
CA GLU A 90 11.94 8.06 -3.71
C GLU A 90 11.32 9.38 -3.27
N PHE A 91 12.03 10.17 -2.47
CA PHE A 91 11.49 11.43 -1.96
C PHE A 91 11.94 12.60 -2.81
N GLN A 92 10.97 13.31 -3.37
CA GLN A 92 11.17 14.55 -4.10
C GLN A 92 10.73 15.74 -3.25
N LEU A 93 11.46 16.85 -3.33
CA LEU A 93 11.09 18.09 -2.66
C LEU A 93 10.02 18.81 -3.48
N GLU A 94 8.86 19.05 -2.89
CA GLU A 94 7.78 19.82 -3.53
C GLU A 94 7.88 21.31 -3.20
N SER A 95 8.02 21.63 -1.91
CA SER A 95 8.12 23.01 -1.45
C SER A 95 8.86 23.09 -0.12
N LYS A 96 9.28 24.31 0.20
CA LYS A 96 9.82 24.67 1.50
C LYS A 96 9.27 26.04 1.89
N ASP A 97 8.59 26.09 3.02
CA ASP A 97 7.99 27.30 3.57
C ASP A 97 8.34 27.42 5.07
N ASP A 98 7.71 28.39 5.74
CA ASP A 98 7.90 28.63 7.17
C ASP A 98 7.35 27.50 8.05
N ASP A 99 6.41 26.71 7.52
CA ASP A 99 5.79 25.56 8.19
C ASP A 99 6.65 24.29 8.06
N GLY A 100 7.45 24.17 7.00
CA GLY A 100 8.54 23.20 6.93
C GLY A 100 8.96 22.78 5.53
N ILE A 101 9.41 21.53 5.43
CA ILE A 101 9.80 20.90 4.16
C ILE A 101 8.68 19.95 3.74
N HIS A 102 8.15 20.13 2.54
CA HIS A 102 7.13 19.28 1.95
C HIS A 102 7.78 18.35 0.93
N LEU A 103 7.72 17.06 1.19
CA LEU A 103 8.28 16.01 0.34
C LEU A 103 7.14 15.18 -0.25
N SER A 104 7.29 14.75 -1.49
CA SER A 104 6.47 13.70 -2.09
C SER A 104 7.28 12.41 -2.19
N GLY A 105 6.79 11.35 -1.56
CA GLY A 105 7.25 9.99 -1.74
C GLY A 105 6.63 9.43 -3.01
N ILE A 106 7.48 9.24 -4.01
CA ILE A 106 7.19 8.60 -5.28
C ILE A 106 7.41 7.10 -5.11
N LEU A 107 6.45 6.29 -5.53
CA LEU A 107 6.48 4.83 -5.33
C LEU A 107 6.86 4.09 -6.62
N PRO A 108 7.41 2.86 -6.54
CA PRO A 108 7.63 2.04 -7.72
C PRO A 108 6.36 1.89 -8.56
N GLY A 109 6.42 2.26 -9.84
CA GLY A 109 5.27 2.31 -10.75
C GLY A 109 4.71 3.71 -11.04
N ASP A 110 5.12 4.72 -10.27
CA ASP A 110 4.89 6.12 -10.64
C ASP A 110 5.84 6.54 -11.77
N GLU A 111 5.38 7.41 -12.67
CA GLU A 111 6.16 7.90 -13.82
C GLU A 111 7.45 8.64 -13.43
N GLU A 112 7.52 9.17 -12.22
CA GLU A 112 8.66 9.92 -11.69
C GLU A 112 9.64 9.04 -10.89
N HIS A 113 9.33 7.75 -10.71
CA HIS A 113 10.18 6.80 -9.98
C HIS A 113 11.29 6.27 -10.88
N SER A 114 12.54 6.17 -10.37
CA SER A 114 13.67 5.70 -11.19
C SER A 114 13.51 4.26 -11.73
N GLN A 115 12.76 3.42 -11.00
CA GLN A 115 12.37 2.09 -11.46
C GLN A 115 11.02 2.15 -12.19
N ASN A 116 11.05 1.98 -13.51
CA ASN A 116 9.86 1.85 -14.34
C ASN A 116 9.16 0.50 -14.08
N VAL A 117 8.14 0.52 -13.22
CA VAL A 117 7.18 -0.58 -13.11
C VAL A 117 5.95 -0.22 -13.96
N ILE A 118 5.24 -1.22 -14.47
CA ILE A 118 4.11 -1.12 -15.41
C ILE A 118 3.20 0.09 -15.09
N LYS A 119 2.91 0.89 -16.13
CA LYS A 119 2.15 2.16 -16.03
C LYS A 119 0.78 1.95 -15.37
N GLY A 120 0.55 2.61 -14.23
CA GLY A 120 -0.66 2.46 -13.42
C GLY A 120 -1.07 3.73 -12.68
N HIS A 121 -1.94 3.59 -11.68
CA HIS A 121 -2.44 4.72 -10.87
C HIS A 121 -1.27 5.43 -10.17
N ARG A 122 -1.30 6.78 -10.14
CA ARG A 122 -0.29 7.59 -9.44
C ARG A 122 -0.54 7.54 -7.94
N HIS A 123 0.44 7.08 -7.17
CA HIS A 123 0.32 6.89 -5.72
C HIS A 123 1.41 7.63 -4.96
N ARG A 124 1.17 8.93 -4.70
CA ARG A 124 2.14 9.79 -3.99
C ARG A 124 1.85 9.85 -2.50
N VAL A 125 2.89 9.83 -1.68
CA VAL A 125 2.80 10.03 -0.22
C VAL A 125 3.39 11.39 0.15
N HIS A 126 2.58 12.35 0.58
CA HIS A 126 3.13 13.64 1.01
C HIS A 126 3.61 13.57 2.47
N ILE A 127 4.88 13.89 2.68
CA ILE A 127 5.50 13.99 3.99
C ILE A 127 5.85 15.45 4.24
N THR A 128 5.18 16.05 5.21
CA THR A 128 5.51 17.38 5.73
C THR A 128 6.40 17.23 6.96
N ARG A 129 7.64 17.72 6.87
CA ARG A 129 8.58 17.76 7.99
C ARG A 129 8.62 19.16 8.58
N THR A 130 8.08 19.30 9.79
CA THR A 130 8.05 20.56 10.55
C THR A 130 9.08 20.55 11.68
N LYS A 131 9.35 21.71 12.30
CA LYS A 131 10.18 21.79 13.53
C LYS A 131 9.59 20.99 14.71
N LYS A 132 8.28 20.73 14.70
CA LYS A 132 7.53 20.04 15.77
C LYS A 132 7.39 18.53 15.54
N GLY A 133 7.76 18.02 14.36
CA GLY A 133 7.61 16.60 14.01
C GLY A 133 7.37 16.35 12.53
N MET A 134 7.21 15.08 12.17
CA MET A 134 6.90 14.62 10.81
C MET A 134 5.42 14.31 10.72
N ASN A 135 4.72 14.97 9.80
CA ASN A 135 3.32 14.72 9.47
C ASN A 135 3.26 14.07 8.10
N VAL A 136 2.75 12.85 8.01
CA VAL A 136 2.42 12.23 6.73
C VAL A 136 0.99 12.64 6.39
N ARG A 137 0.82 13.48 5.37
CA ARG A 137 -0.50 13.91 4.91
C ARG A 137 -0.82 13.18 3.61
N LYS A 138 -2.03 12.62 3.59
CA LYS A 138 -2.88 12.17 2.48
C LYS A 138 -2.23 11.87 1.12
N TYR A 139 -2.62 10.73 0.55
CA TYR A 139 -2.29 10.39 -0.83
C TYR A 139 -3.07 11.29 -1.79
N VAL A 140 -2.37 11.89 -2.75
CA VAL A 140 -3.00 12.68 -3.82
C VAL A 140 -3.11 11.79 -5.05
N GLN A 141 -4.34 11.51 -5.45
CA GLN A 141 -4.63 10.87 -6.73
C GLN A 141 -4.34 11.88 -7.84
N GLY A 142 -3.37 11.58 -8.70
CA GLY A 142 -3.25 12.27 -9.98
C GLY A 142 -4.42 11.90 -10.88
N SER A 143 -4.97 12.87 -11.62
CA SER A 143 -6.02 12.65 -12.60
C SER A 143 -5.47 11.89 -13.81
N THR A 144 -5.47 10.58 -13.77
CA THR A 144 -5.35 9.74 -14.96
C THR A 144 -6.47 8.70 -14.93
N GLU A 145 -7.52 9.01 -15.70
CA GLU A 145 -8.53 8.05 -16.16
C GLU A 145 -7.83 6.79 -16.69
N VAL A 146 -7.94 5.66 -15.99
CA VAL A 146 -7.75 4.36 -16.61
C VAL A 146 -9.10 3.99 -17.22
N LYS A 147 -9.26 4.25 -18.51
CA LYS A 147 -10.33 3.61 -19.30
C LYS A 147 -10.00 2.12 -19.39
N ALA A 148 -10.50 1.34 -18.46
CA ALA A 148 -10.64 -0.10 -18.65
C ALA A 148 -11.62 -0.30 -19.81
N ARG A 149 -11.13 -0.78 -20.95
CA ARG A 149 -12.01 -1.40 -21.95
C ARG A 149 -12.47 -2.72 -21.35
N LEU A 150 -13.78 -2.82 -21.14
CA LEU A 150 -14.50 -4.09 -21.04
C LEU A 150 -14.25 -4.93 -22.31
#